data_AF-A0A916HRW1-F1
#
_entry.id   AF-A0A916HRW1-F1
#
_cell.length_a   1.000
_cell.length_b   1.000
_cell.length_c   1.000
_cell.angle_alpha   90.00
_cell.angle_beta   90.00
_cell.angle_gamma   90.00
#
_symmetry.space_group_name_H-M   'P 1'
#
loop_
_entity.id
_entity.type
_entity.pdbx_description
1 polymer ?
#
loop_
_entity_poly.entity_id
_entity_poly.type
_entity_poly.pdbx_seq_one_letter_code
_entity_poly.pdbx_strand_id
1 'polypeptide(L)' 'MTNTTQLFSLGLVNSKQMKKWLEQQGATFAPGRGSHLHVFLNGKRSVLPMHNTELKTGTVEGIKRQLGLKGR' A
#
# COMPACT_ATOMS: atom_id res chain seq x y z
N MET A 1 7.99 13.75 -13.14
CA MET A 1 7.55 12.55 -12.42
C MET A 1 7.45 12.91 -10.94
N THR A 2 6.25 13.10 -10.40
CA THR A 2 6.07 13.41 -8.97
C THR A 2 6.47 12.19 -8.16
N ASN A 3 7.39 12.38 -7.22
CA ASN A 3 7.93 11.32 -6.39
C ASN A 3 6.79 10.83 -5.50
N THR A 4 6.25 9.62 -5.74
CA THR A 4 5.05 9.08 -5.05
C THR A 4 5.18 9.18 -3.52
N THR A 5 6.42 9.15 -3.02
CA THR A 5 6.81 9.41 -1.63
C THR A 5 6.30 10.75 -1.06
N GLN A 6 6.25 11.84 -1.84
CA GLN A 6 5.73 13.14 -1.38
C GLN A 6 4.21 13.15 -1.20
N LEU A 7 3.46 12.36 -1.98
CA LEU A 7 1.99 12.27 -1.86
C LEU A 7 1.55 11.54 -0.58
N PHE A 8 2.36 10.58 -0.10
CA PHE A 8 2.12 9.92 1.18
C PHE A 8 2.14 10.88 2.37
N SER A 9 2.97 11.94 2.30
CA SER A 9 3.09 12.91 3.38
C SER A 9 1.94 13.92 3.45
N LEU A 10 1.14 14.03 2.38
CA LEU A 10 0.02 14.98 2.28
C LEU A 10 -1.35 14.32 2.54
N GLY A 11 -1.39 13.03 2.91
CA GLY A 11 -2.63 12.32 3.29
C GLY A 11 -3.53 11.89 2.13
N LEU A 12 -3.32 12.40 0.91
CA LEU A 12 -4.17 12.15 -0.26
C LEU A 12 -3.72 10.93 -1.07
N VAL A 13 -3.76 9.74 -0.46
CA VAL A 13 -3.38 8.49 -1.16
C VAL A 13 -4.59 7.62 -1.39
N ASN A 14 -4.85 7.26 -2.65
CA ASN A 14 -5.88 6.28 -2.98
C ASN A 14 -5.32 4.86 -3.15
N SER A 15 -6.20 3.87 -3.21
CA SER A 15 -5.82 2.46 -3.35
C SER A 15 -4.91 2.17 -4.55
N LYS A 16 -5.15 2.83 -5.69
CA LYS A 16 -4.36 2.63 -6.92
C LYS A 16 -2.95 3.19 -6.78
N GLN A 17 -2.80 4.36 -6.16
CA GLN A 17 -1.50 4.97 -5.88
C GLN A 17 -0.69 4.13 -4.89
N MET A 18 -1.33 3.63 -3.83
CA MET A 18 -0.68 2.74 -2.88
C MET A 18 -0.24 1.42 -3.53
N LYS A 19 -1.09 0.82 -4.37
CA LYS A 19 -0.73 -0.37 -5.16
C LYS A 19 0.51 -0.12 -6.02
N LYS A 20 0.52 0.97 -6.80
CA LYS A 20 1.65 1.32 -7.67
C LYS A 20 2.95 1.54 -6.89
N TRP A 21 2.88 2.20 -5.74
CA TRP A 21 4.05 2.39 -4.90
C TRP A 21 4.57 1.08 -4.32
N LEU A 22 3.67 0.20 -3.84
CA LEU A 22 4.03 -1.14 -3.36
C LEU A 22 4.65 -2.00 -4.46
N GLU A 23 4.15 -1.93 -5.70
CA GLU A 23 4.79 -2.56 -6.87
C GLU A 23 6.22 -2.07 -7.06
N GLN A 24 6.47 -0.77 -6.93
CA GLN A 24 7.82 -0.19 -7.00
C GLN A 24 8.73 -0.65 -5.86
N GLN A 25 8.18 -1.03 -4.70
CA GLN A 25 8.94 -1.65 -3.62
C GLN A 25 9.20 -3.15 -3.84
N GLY A 26 8.74 -3.73 -4.95
CA GLY A 26 8.87 -5.16 -5.26
C GLY A 26 7.79 -6.03 -4.64
N ALA A 27 6.66 -5.46 -4.21
CA ALA A 27 5.56 -6.25 -3.68
C ALA A 27 4.81 -6.99 -4.80
N THR A 28 4.30 -8.18 -4.47
CA THR A 28 3.44 -8.99 -5.35
C THR A 28 2.02 -9.05 -4.78
N PHE A 29 1.04 -9.37 -5.64
CA PHE A 29 -0.38 -9.27 -5.30
C PHE A 29 -1.14 -10.54 -5.67
N ALA A 30 -2.05 -10.95 -4.78
CA ALA A 30 -3.02 -12.01 -5.05
C ALA A 30 -4.44 -11.52 -4.72
N PRO A 31 -5.49 -12.04 -5.40
CA PRO A 31 -6.87 -11.70 -5.07
C PRO A 31 -7.22 -12.15 -3.65
N GLY A 32 -7.90 -11.27 -2.90
CA GLY A 32 -8.49 -11.55 -1.60
C GLY A 32 -10.02 -11.64 -1.68
N ARG A 33 -10.70 -11.53 -0.53
CA ARG A 33 -12.17 -11.48 -0.48
C ARG A 33 -12.67 -10.12 -0.98
N GLY A 34 -13.58 -10.14 -1.95
CA GLY A 34 -14.13 -8.91 -2.55
C GLY A 34 -13.07 -8.13 -3.34
N SER A 35 -13.10 -6.81 -3.28
CA SER A 35 -12.15 -5.92 -3.95
C SER A 35 -10.85 -5.72 -3.15
N HIS A 36 -10.42 -6.70 -2.36
CA HIS A 36 -9.17 -6.61 -1.59
C HIS A 36 -8.04 -7.37 -2.29
N LEU A 37 -6.82 -6.89 -2.14
CA LEU A 37 -5.60 -7.58 -2.58
C LEU A 37 -4.80 -8.03 -1.36
N HIS A 38 -4.34 -9.27 -1.38
CA HIS A 38 -3.24 -9.69 -0.52
C HIS A 38 -1.94 -9.18 -1.12
N VAL A 39 -1.16 -8.45 -0.31
CA VAL A 39 0.13 -7.89 -0.69
C VAL A 39 1.22 -8.72 -0.02
N PHE A 40 2.22 -9.16 -0.78
CA PHE A 40 3.36 -9.90 -0.28
C PHE A 40 4.66 -9.17 -0.57
N LEU A 41 5.51 -9.03 0.43
CA LEU A 41 6.84 -8.42 0.30
C LEU A 41 7.81 -9.05 1.30
N ASN A 42 8.94 -9.60 0.82
CA ASN A 42 9.99 -10.17 1.67
C ASN A 42 9.48 -11.17 2.72
N GLY A 43 8.57 -12.07 2.32
CA GLY A 43 7.95 -13.06 3.22
C GLY A 43 6.87 -12.51 4.16
N LYS A 44 6.61 -11.20 4.14
CA LYS A 44 5.55 -10.54 4.91
C LYS A 44 4.30 -10.36 4.07
N ARG A 45 3.14 -10.27 4.75
CA ARG A 45 1.83 -10.11 4.12
C ARG A 45 1.05 -8.95 4.72
N SER A 46 0.29 -8.26 3.87
CA SER A 46 -0.72 -7.29 4.26
C SER A 46 -1.96 -7.40 3.35
N VAL A 47 -2.99 -6.58 3.61
CA VAL A 47 -4.22 -6.51 2.82
C VAL A 47 -4.45 -5.06 2.39
N LEU A 48 -4.62 -4.85 1.09
CA LEU A 48 -4.90 -3.56 0.48
C LEU A 48 -6.36 -3.52 0.01
N PRO A 49 -7.21 -2.63 0.55
CA PRO A 49 -8.54 -2.41 -0.01
C PRO A 49 -8.45 -1.67 -1.35
N MET A 50 -9.18 -2.11 -2.38
CA MET A 50 -9.20 -1.47 -3.71
C MET A 50 -10.48 -0.67 -4.02
N HIS A 51 -11.42 -0.57 -3.09
CA HIS A 51 -12.66 0.20 -3.27
C HIS A 51 -12.60 1.61 -2.64
N ASN A 52 -11.45 2.01 -2.09
CA ASN A 52 -11.30 3.29 -1.43
C ASN A 52 -10.81 4.37 -2.41
N THR A 53 -11.57 5.47 -2.48
CA THR A 53 -11.15 6.71 -3.13
C THR A 53 -10.02 7.40 -2.35
N GLU A 54 -9.97 7.22 -1.03
CA GLU A 54 -8.93 7.74 -0.15
C GLU A 54 -8.62 6.71 0.97
N LEU A 55 -7.33 6.47 1.22
CA LEU A 55 -6.83 5.63 2.29
C LEU A 55 -6.48 6.50 3.49
N LYS A 56 -7.09 6.20 4.63
CA LYS A 56 -6.75 6.83 5.90
C LYS A 56 -5.26 6.60 6.20
N THR A 57 -4.60 7.60 6.79
CA THR A 57 -3.18 7.53 7.19
C THR A 57 -2.87 6.29 8.02
N GLY A 58 -3.74 5.90 8.95
CA GLY A 58 -3.57 4.69 9.75
C GLY A 58 -3.55 3.39 8.93
N THR A 59 -4.31 3.33 7.83
CA THR A 59 -4.31 2.18 6.91
C THR A 59 -3.00 2.10 6.15
N VAL A 60 -2.53 3.22 5.61
CA VAL A 60 -1.24 3.31 4.90
C VAL A 60 -0.09 2.90 5.81
N GLU A 61 -0.03 3.47 7.01
CA GLU A 61 1.00 3.16 8.00
C GLU A 61 0.92 1.71 8.50
N GLY A 62 -0.31 1.18 8.67
CA GLY A 62 -0.55 -0.21 9.00
C GLY A 62 0.01 -1.17 7.96
N ILE A 63 -0.26 -0.92 6.67
CA ILE A 63 0.25 -1.71 5.55
C ILE A 63 1.79 -1.65 5.51
N LYS A 64 2.38 -0.46 5.61
CA LYS A 64 3.85 -0.30 5.64
C LYS A 64 4.47 -1.07 6.81
N ARG A 65 3.88 -0.97 8.00
CA ARG A 65 4.37 -1.68 9.20
C ARG A 65 4.31 -3.20 9.00
N GLN A 66 3.18 -3.71 8.51
CA GLN A 66 3.00 -5.15 8.26
C GLN A 66 3.99 -5.67 7.21
N LEU A 67 4.28 -4.89 6.17
CA LEU A 67 5.25 -5.24 5.13
C LEU A 67 6.71 -4.94 5.53
N GLY A 68 6.96 -4.40 6.72
CA GLY A 68 8.30 -4.09 7.20
C GLY A 68 8.98 -2.93 6.46
N LEU A 69 8.19 -2.00 5.92
CA LEU A 69 8.66 -0.83 5.18
C LEU A 69 8.94 0.40 6.07
N LYS A 70 8.75 0.29 7.39
CA LYS A 70 9.04 1.35 8.36
C LYS A 70 10.42 1.11 8.95
N GLY A 71 11.40 1.98 8.61
CA GLY A 71 12.77 1.93 9.14
C GLY A 71 13.89 1.76 8.10
N ARG A 72 13.69 2.18 6.85
CA ARG A 72 14.73 2.28 5.84
C ARG A 72 14.80 3.69 5.29
#